data_AF-A0A8P4K0F9-F1
#
_entry.id   AF-A0A8P4K0F9-F1
#
_cell.length_a   1.000
_cell.length_b   1.000
_cell.length_c   1.000
_cell.angle_alpha   90.00
_cell.angle_beta   90.00
_cell.angle_gamma   90.00
#
_symmetry.space_group_name_H-M   'P 1'
#
loop_
_entity.id
_entity.type
_entity.pdbx_description
1 polymer ?
#
loop_
_entity_poly.entity_id
_entity_poly.type
_entity_poly.pdbx_seq_one_letter_code
_entity_poly.pdbx_strand_id
1 'polypeptide(L)'
;MAKKQQRGETAPSSKSAGTDRRTESFSLTLASSDDEAPEEVTFEDSKSAALRSMKEALDTARREKELLKEKRRKRQELFQEQKKRKLLPTDVLEEIDSAPSKEQKQSEDEAEEEQQEAGEGEDDSRRKKKRRRSGKLPHSRNLKGNYTVTTVTERAAASFQQQTAEDFIQSRLYGAGSCRSTSNELLSLQNKKGRNKSAAVQFVRKGWGVHSH
;
A
#
# COMPACT_ATOMS: atom_id res chain seq x y z
N MET A 1 -18.66 -43.56 -63.67
CA MET A 1 -17.37 -43.93 -63.05
C MET A 1 -16.89 -42.77 -62.20
N ALA A 2 -16.78 -42.93 -60.88
CA ALA A 2 -16.13 -41.95 -60.00
C ALA A 2 -15.23 -42.72 -59.03
N LYS A 3 -13.92 -42.42 -59.09
CA LYS A 3 -12.85 -43.18 -58.44
C LYS A 3 -12.77 -42.80 -56.96
N LYS A 4 -12.90 -43.80 -56.09
CA LYS A 4 -12.58 -43.77 -54.66
C LYS A 4 -11.05 -43.81 -54.52
N GLN A 5 -10.44 -42.78 -53.94
CA GLN A 5 -9.03 -42.83 -53.54
C GLN A 5 -8.92 -42.90 -52.02
N GLN A 6 -8.16 -43.91 -51.57
CA GLN A 6 -7.91 -44.28 -50.19
C GLN A 6 -6.84 -43.37 -49.58
N ARG A 7 -7.02 -43.10 -48.29
CA ARG A 7 -6.16 -42.30 -47.42
C ARG A 7 -4.93 -43.15 -47.04
N GLY A 8 -3.75 -42.79 -47.53
CA GLY A 8 -2.48 -43.38 -47.11
C GLY A 8 -1.94 -42.69 -45.86
N GLU A 9 -1.55 -43.49 -44.87
CA GLU A 9 -0.91 -43.11 -43.62
C GLU A 9 0.58 -42.79 -43.86
N THR A 10 1.10 -41.74 -43.22
CA THR A 10 2.54 -41.54 -43.02
C THR A 10 2.79 -41.04 -41.60
N ALA A 11 3.65 -41.76 -40.88
CA ALA A 11 4.01 -41.63 -39.48
C ALA A 11 4.60 -40.26 -39.05
N PRO A 12 4.54 -39.92 -37.75
CA PRO A 12 5.24 -38.75 -37.22
C PRO A 12 6.71 -39.07 -36.93
N SER A 13 7.60 -38.23 -37.47
CA SER A 13 9.01 -38.14 -37.09
C SER A 13 9.21 -36.84 -36.31
N SER A 14 9.58 -36.91 -35.04
CA SER A 14 10.64 -36.06 -34.47
C SER A 14 11.05 -36.48 -33.05
N LYS A 15 12.37 -36.53 -32.89
CA LYS A 15 13.19 -36.74 -31.68
C LYS A 15 12.74 -35.95 -30.45
N SER A 16 12.79 -36.59 -29.29
CA SER A 16 13.05 -35.92 -28.01
C SER A 16 14.19 -36.63 -27.29
N ALA A 17 15.41 -36.09 -27.44
CA ALA A 17 16.51 -36.36 -26.53
C ALA A 17 16.59 -35.16 -25.56
N GLY A 18 16.55 -35.43 -24.25
CA GLY A 18 16.82 -34.41 -23.23
C GLY A 18 15.67 -34.11 -22.25
N THR A 19 15.17 -35.13 -21.53
CA THR A 19 14.34 -34.93 -20.33
C THR A 19 14.73 -35.92 -19.23
N ASP A 20 16.00 -35.92 -18.84
CA ASP A 20 16.49 -36.87 -17.81
C ASP A 20 17.12 -36.20 -16.59
N ARG A 21 17.11 -34.87 -16.49
CA ARG A 21 17.71 -34.14 -15.35
C ARG A 21 16.79 -33.18 -14.61
N ARG A 22 15.54 -33.03 -15.06
CA ARG A 22 14.54 -32.18 -14.39
C ARG A 22 13.46 -32.99 -13.68
N THR A 23 13.34 -34.27 -13.99
CA THR A 23 12.43 -35.21 -13.35
C THR A 23 12.92 -35.59 -11.96
N GLU A 24 14.23 -35.78 -11.77
CA GLU A 24 14.81 -36.19 -10.48
C GLU A 24 14.56 -35.18 -9.35
N SER A 25 14.61 -33.88 -9.64
CA SER A 25 14.35 -32.84 -8.62
C SER A 25 12.87 -32.72 -8.22
N PHE A 26 11.96 -33.04 -9.14
CA PHE A 26 10.51 -33.12 -8.85
C PHE A 26 10.14 -34.49 -8.25
N SER A 27 10.90 -35.54 -8.52
CA SER A 27 10.70 -36.87 -7.92
C SER A 27 11.18 -36.95 -6.47
N LEU A 28 12.24 -36.22 -6.09
CA LEU A 28 12.73 -36.19 -4.70
C LEU A 28 11.79 -35.45 -3.73
N THR A 29 10.91 -34.57 -4.22
CA THR A 29 9.89 -33.88 -3.42
C THR A 29 8.53 -34.61 -3.41
N LEU A 30 8.33 -35.60 -4.29
CA LEU A 30 7.10 -36.39 -4.38
C LEU A 30 7.17 -37.71 -3.60
N ALA A 31 8.37 -38.15 -3.19
CA ALA A 31 8.60 -39.44 -2.54
C ALA A 31 8.43 -39.43 -1.01
N SER A 32 8.00 -38.30 -0.43
CA SER A 32 7.54 -38.22 0.96
C SER A 32 6.05 -37.84 0.96
N SER A 33 5.24 -38.68 0.30
CA SER A 33 3.80 -38.63 0.48
C SER A 33 3.50 -39.17 1.87
N ASP A 34 3.25 -38.26 2.79
CA ASP A 34 2.64 -38.50 4.10
C ASP A 34 1.24 -39.07 3.86
N ASP A 35 1.18 -40.37 3.53
CA ASP A 35 -0.04 -41.18 3.42
C ASP A 35 -0.54 -41.54 4.83
N GLU A 36 -0.50 -40.57 5.74
CA GLU A 36 -1.17 -40.66 7.03
C GLU A 36 -2.66 -40.47 6.73
N ALA A 37 -3.42 -41.56 6.86
CA ALA A 37 -4.86 -41.52 6.74
C ALA A 37 -5.41 -40.39 7.64
N PRO A 38 -6.46 -39.66 7.21
CA PRO A 38 -7.02 -38.60 8.03
C PRO A 38 -7.30 -39.14 9.43
N GLU A 39 -6.81 -38.45 10.47
CA GLU A 39 -7.11 -38.83 11.85
C GLU A 39 -8.62 -39.09 11.97
N GLU A 40 -8.97 -40.27 12.47
CA GLU A 40 -10.36 -40.63 12.74
C GLU A 40 -10.83 -39.82 13.95
N VAL A 41 -11.16 -38.55 13.71
CA VAL A 41 -11.67 -37.64 14.74
C VAL A 41 -13.11 -38.02 15.01
N THR A 42 -13.39 -38.38 16.26
CA THR A 42 -14.76 -38.69 16.65
C THR A 42 -15.65 -37.46 16.53
N PHE A 43 -16.96 -37.66 16.36
CA PHE A 43 -17.92 -36.54 16.30
C PHE A 43 -17.86 -35.64 17.56
N GLU A 44 -17.57 -36.23 18.72
CA GLU A 44 -17.44 -35.48 19.97
C GLU A 44 -16.15 -34.66 20.01
N ASP A 45 -15.04 -35.20 19.49
CA ASP A 45 -13.79 -34.46 19.38
C ASP A 45 -13.94 -33.28 18.42
N SER A 46 -14.59 -33.49 17.27
CA SER A 46 -14.90 -32.45 16.29
C SER A 46 -15.74 -31.33 16.91
N LYS A 47 -16.76 -31.69 17.68
CA LYS A 47 -17.61 -30.74 18.40
C LYS A 47 -16.81 -29.97 19.46
N SER A 48 -15.95 -30.66 20.22
CA SER A 48 -15.11 -30.02 21.23
C SER A 48 -14.10 -29.06 20.61
N ALA A 49 -13.49 -29.44 19.48
CA ALA A 49 -12.54 -28.62 18.74
C ALA A 49 -13.21 -27.36 18.18
N ALA A 50 -14.40 -27.48 17.60
CA ALA A 50 -15.18 -26.34 17.12
C ALA A 50 -15.51 -25.35 18.25
N LEU A 51 -15.91 -25.85 19.43
CA LEU A 51 -16.21 -24.99 20.59
C LEU A 51 -14.96 -24.29 21.15
N ARG A 52 -13.81 -24.97 21.19
CA ARG A 52 -12.53 -24.33 21.59
C ARG A 52 -12.12 -23.26 20.59
N SER A 53 -12.16 -23.58 19.30
CA SER A 53 -11.84 -22.66 18.21
C SER A 53 -12.70 -21.39 18.28
N MET A 54 -14.00 -21.52 18.52
CA MET A 54 -14.90 -20.37 18.67
C MET A 54 -14.51 -19.48 19.88
N LYS A 55 -14.18 -20.09 21.02
CA LYS A 55 -13.75 -19.34 22.22
C LYS A 55 -12.45 -18.59 21.96
N GLU A 56 -11.47 -19.25 21.37
CA GLU A 56 -10.18 -18.65 21.02
C GLU A 56 -10.35 -17.50 20.03
N ALA A 57 -11.23 -17.62 19.03
CA ALA A 57 -11.53 -16.54 18.10
C ALA A 57 -12.11 -15.31 18.80
N LEU A 58 -13.00 -15.50 19.78
CA LEU A 58 -13.55 -14.38 20.56
C LEU A 58 -12.49 -13.72 21.47
N ASP A 59 -11.65 -14.53 22.11
CA ASP A 59 -10.62 -14.02 23.02
C ASP A 59 -9.49 -13.30 22.27
N THR A 60 -9.09 -13.81 21.11
CA THR A 60 -8.12 -13.14 20.23
C THR A 60 -8.64 -11.79 19.77
N ALA A 61 -9.90 -11.69 19.34
CA ALA A 61 -10.52 -10.42 18.96
C ALA A 61 -10.57 -9.41 20.13
N ARG A 62 -10.83 -9.88 21.36
CA ARG A 62 -10.80 -9.03 22.56
C ARG A 62 -9.39 -8.50 22.84
N ARG A 63 -8.38 -9.37 22.84
CA ARG A 63 -6.97 -8.99 23.03
C ARG A 63 -6.50 -8.01 21.97
N GLU A 64 -6.85 -8.23 20.71
CA GLU A 64 -6.48 -7.32 19.62
C GLU A 64 -7.08 -5.92 19.82
N LYS A 65 -8.35 -5.84 20.23
CA LYS A 65 -9.02 -4.57 20.55
C LYS A 65 -8.30 -3.84 21.70
N GLU A 66 -7.82 -4.56 22.71
CA GLU A 66 -7.05 -3.99 23.81
C GLU A 66 -5.70 -3.44 23.35
N LEU A 67 -4.95 -4.20 22.54
CA LEU A 67 -3.70 -3.75 21.95
C LEU A 67 -3.86 -2.48 21.10
N LEU A 68 -4.96 -2.37 20.35
CA LEU A 68 -5.27 -1.16 19.59
C LEU A 68 -5.56 0.04 20.50
N LYS A 69 -6.27 -0.16 21.61
CA LYS A 69 -6.52 0.87 22.61
C LYS A 69 -5.21 1.31 23.28
N GLU A 70 -4.34 0.39 23.65
CA GLU A 70 -3.02 0.71 24.21
C GLU A 70 -2.16 1.52 23.24
N LYS A 71 -2.12 1.13 21.95
CA LYS A 71 -1.44 1.92 20.92
C LYS A 71 -2.00 3.34 20.80
N ARG A 72 -3.31 3.52 20.98
CA ARG A 72 -3.94 4.85 21.03
C ARG A 72 -3.50 5.63 22.26
N ARG A 73 -3.50 5.02 23.44
CA ARG A 73 -3.03 5.64 24.70
C ARG A 73 -1.56 6.08 24.61
N LYS A 74 -0.67 5.18 24.18
CA LYS A 74 0.76 5.50 23.97
C LYS A 74 0.97 6.68 23.04
N ARG A 75 0.20 6.79 21.95
CA ARG A 75 0.27 7.95 21.05
C ARG A 75 -0.19 9.24 21.72
N GLN A 76 -1.21 9.19 22.56
CA GLN A 76 -1.66 10.35 23.33
C GLN A 76 -0.62 10.75 24.39
N GLU A 77 -0.04 9.79 25.10
CA GLU A 77 1.03 10.01 26.07
C GLU A 77 2.24 10.67 25.42
N LEU A 78 2.71 10.17 24.27
CA LEU A 78 3.79 10.79 23.52
C LEU A 78 3.48 12.23 23.10
N PHE A 79 2.23 12.51 22.73
CA PHE A 79 1.83 13.89 22.39
C PHE A 79 1.83 14.80 23.63
N GLN A 80 1.37 14.30 24.77
CA GLN A 80 1.43 15.03 26.04
C GLN A 80 2.87 15.26 26.49
N GLU A 81 3.73 14.25 26.43
CA GLU A 81 5.15 14.36 26.73
C GLU A 81 5.86 15.34 25.79
N GLN A 82 5.55 15.31 24.49
CA GLN A 82 6.08 16.30 23.55
C GLN A 82 5.61 17.71 23.87
N LYS A 83 4.35 17.90 24.26
CA LYS A 83 3.86 19.20 24.73
C LYS A 83 4.60 19.65 25.98
N LYS A 84 4.74 18.77 26.97
CA LYS A 84 5.50 19.04 28.22
C LYS A 84 6.97 19.37 27.93
N ARG A 85 7.62 18.68 27.01
CA ARG A 85 9.01 18.95 26.59
C ARG A 85 9.19 20.24 25.79
N LYS A 86 8.15 20.67 25.05
CA LYS A 86 8.18 21.93 24.28
C LYS A 86 7.82 23.15 25.13
N LEU A 87 7.19 22.94 26.28
CA LEU A 87 6.99 23.97 27.29
C LEU A 87 8.31 24.16 28.04
N LEU A 88 8.63 25.42 28.35
CA LEU A 88 9.74 25.72 29.25
C LEU A 88 9.42 25.12 30.63
N PRO A 89 10.44 24.70 31.41
CA PRO A 89 10.22 24.27 32.79
C PRO A 89 9.39 25.31 33.55
N THR A 90 8.46 24.82 34.37
CA THR A 90 7.57 25.66 35.19
C THR A 90 8.36 26.68 36.00
N ASP A 91 9.49 26.26 36.56
CA ASP A 91 10.38 27.07 37.38
C ASP A 91 10.88 28.31 36.62
N VAL A 92 11.12 28.21 35.31
CA VAL A 92 11.55 29.33 34.47
C VAL A 92 10.37 30.27 34.14
N LEU A 93 9.16 29.73 33.99
CA LEU A 93 7.96 30.53 33.79
C LEU A 93 7.60 31.30 35.06
N GLU A 94 7.68 30.64 36.22
CA GLU A 94 7.46 31.26 37.53
C GLU A 94 8.50 32.36 37.83
N GLU A 95 9.76 32.20 37.40
CA GLU A 95 10.79 33.25 37.52
C GLU A 95 10.47 34.47 36.65
N ILE A 96 9.94 34.28 35.43
CA ILE A 96 9.54 35.38 34.54
C ILE A 96 8.33 36.13 35.12
N ASP A 97 7.35 35.39 35.68
CA ASP A 97 6.14 35.97 36.27
C ASP A 97 6.43 36.67 37.61
N SER A 98 7.41 36.17 38.38
CA SER A 98 7.85 36.77 39.65
C SER A 98 8.82 37.93 39.46
N ALA A 99 9.44 38.07 38.28
CA ALA A 99 10.29 39.20 37.98
C ALA A 99 9.41 40.48 37.91
N PRO A 100 9.71 41.52 38.70
CA PRO A 100 8.90 42.73 38.69
C PRO A 100 8.97 43.36 37.30
N SER A 101 7.84 43.38 36.59
CA SER A 101 7.71 44.05 35.31
C SER A 101 8.04 45.52 35.52
N LYS A 102 9.21 45.96 35.03
CA LYS A 102 9.65 47.35 35.14
C LYS A 102 8.70 48.19 34.28
N GLU A 103 7.77 48.85 34.95
CA GLU A 103 6.71 49.69 34.41
C GLU A 103 7.23 50.62 33.30
N GLN A 104 6.79 50.36 32.07
CA GLN A 104 6.63 51.42 31.08
C GLN A 104 5.26 52.06 31.33
N LYS A 105 5.30 53.33 31.73
CA LYS A 105 4.14 54.10 32.17
C LYS A 105 3.08 54.30 31.07
N GLN A 106 1.84 54.42 31.58
CA GLN A 106 0.61 55.01 31.04
C GLN A 106 -0.24 54.04 30.19
N SER A 107 -1.49 53.73 30.53
CA SER A 107 -2.52 54.52 31.22
C SER A 107 -3.49 53.63 32.02
N GLU A 108 -3.98 54.19 33.12
CA GLU A 108 -5.13 53.73 33.92
C GLU A 108 -6.35 53.41 33.04
N ASP A 109 -6.98 52.27 33.29
CA ASP A 109 -8.41 52.24 33.64
C ASP A 109 -8.72 50.90 34.30
N GLU A 110 -9.15 50.94 35.55
CA GLU A 110 -9.79 49.82 36.21
C GLU A 110 -11.22 49.71 35.68
N ALA A 111 -11.62 48.52 35.24
CA ALA A 111 -13.03 48.17 35.17
C ALA A 111 -13.19 46.70 35.56
N GLU A 112 -14.01 46.54 36.59
CA GLU A 112 -14.33 45.34 37.34
C GLU A 112 -14.88 44.17 36.50
N GLU A 113 -14.87 43.01 37.14
CA GLU A 113 -15.70 41.84 36.83
C GLU A 113 -17.13 42.21 36.41
N GLU A 114 -17.60 41.64 35.29
CA GLU A 114 -18.96 41.10 35.26
C GLU A 114 -19.06 39.89 34.32
N GLN A 115 -19.45 38.77 34.91
CA GLN A 115 -19.91 37.57 34.22
C GLN A 115 -21.25 37.86 33.55
N GLN A 116 -21.38 37.64 32.24
CA GLN A 116 -22.68 37.34 31.63
C GLN A 116 -22.53 36.24 30.58
N GLU A 117 -23.32 35.18 30.77
CA GLU A 117 -23.47 34.04 29.91
C GLU A 117 -24.24 34.35 28.61
N ALA A 118 -24.01 33.48 27.63
CA ALA A 118 -24.94 33.00 26.61
C ALA A 118 -25.49 33.99 25.59
N GLY A 119 -25.02 33.80 24.35
CA GLY A 119 -25.65 34.29 23.13
C GLY A 119 -25.06 33.58 21.93
N GLU A 120 -25.62 32.43 21.59
CA GLU A 120 -25.36 31.72 20.34
C GLU A 120 -25.80 32.59 19.14
N GLY A 121 -24.94 32.66 18.11
CA GLY A 121 -25.22 33.33 16.86
C GLY A 121 -24.16 33.00 15.82
N GLU A 122 -24.47 32.03 14.96
CA GLU A 122 -23.76 31.75 13.72
C GLU A 122 -23.70 33.02 12.84
N ASP A 123 -22.53 33.38 12.28
CA ASP A 123 -22.39 33.61 10.82
C ASP A 123 -20.94 33.82 10.34
N ASP A 124 -20.67 33.28 9.15
CA ASP A 124 -19.68 33.60 8.12
C ASP A 124 -18.18 33.77 8.45
N SER A 125 -17.47 32.64 8.50
CA SER A 125 -16.00 32.58 8.50
C SER A 125 -15.40 32.79 7.09
N ARG A 126 -15.37 34.04 6.62
CA ARG A 126 -14.58 34.43 5.44
C ARG A 126 -13.07 34.32 5.71
N ARG A 127 -12.51 33.17 5.35
CA ARG A 127 -11.07 32.85 5.40
C ARG A 127 -10.22 33.82 4.56
N LYS A 128 -9.76 34.93 5.16
CA LYS A 128 -8.63 35.72 4.61
C LYS A 128 -7.33 34.94 4.80
N LYS A 129 -6.83 34.34 3.72
CA LYS A 129 -5.52 33.66 3.65
C LYS A 129 -4.39 34.67 3.90
N LYS A 130 -4.00 34.84 5.18
CA LYS A 130 -2.86 35.66 5.59
C LYS A 130 -1.58 34.94 5.14
N ARG A 131 -1.05 35.32 3.96
CA ARG A 131 0.28 34.86 3.50
C ARG A 131 1.30 35.30 4.55
N ARG A 132 1.83 34.37 5.34
CA ARG A 132 2.98 34.67 6.20
C ARG A 132 4.17 34.95 5.29
N ARG A 133 4.62 36.20 5.22
CA ARG A 133 5.96 36.50 4.74
C ARG A 133 6.91 35.90 5.78
N SER A 134 7.61 34.83 5.42
CA SER A 134 8.66 34.25 6.24
C SER A 134 9.78 35.29 6.37
N GLY A 135 9.77 36.04 7.47
CA GLY A 135 10.89 36.88 7.86
C GLY A 135 12.12 36.00 8.02
N LYS A 136 13.15 36.26 7.22
CA LYS A 136 14.41 35.53 7.29
C LYS A 136 15.17 36.04 8.50
N LEU A 137 15.51 35.14 9.42
CA LEU A 137 16.37 35.43 10.57
C LEU A 137 17.79 35.80 10.05
N PRO A 138 18.41 36.90 10.53
CA PRO A 138 19.66 37.43 9.99
C PRO A 138 20.92 36.65 10.39
N HIS A 139 20.83 35.32 10.56
CA HIS A 139 22.00 34.48 10.90
C HIS A 139 21.95 33.04 10.40
N SER A 140 21.14 32.72 9.39
CA SER A 140 21.25 31.39 8.76
C SER A 140 22.38 31.40 7.74
N ARG A 141 23.47 30.68 8.03
CA ARG A 141 24.46 30.30 7.01
C ARG A 141 23.75 29.37 6.03
N ASN A 142 23.27 29.93 4.93
CA ASN A 142 22.61 29.17 3.87
C ASN A 142 23.63 28.18 3.29
N LEU A 143 23.55 26.89 3.66
CA LEU A 143 24.30 25.84 2.97
C LEU A 143 23.89 25.88 1.49
N LYS A 144 24.84 26.17 0.59
CA LYS A 144 24.60 26.10 -0.86
C LYS A 144 24.58 24.63 -1.28
N GLY A 145 23.39 24.03 -1.30
CA GLY A 145 23.20 22.70 -1.85
C GLY A 145 22.02 21.96 -1.24
N ASN A 146 21.37 21.12 -2.06
CA ASN A 146 20.33 20.22 -1.62
C ASN A 146 21.01 19.00 -0.99
N TYR A 147 21.20 19.00 0.33
CA TYR A 147 21.74 17.84 1.04
C TYR A 147 20.58 16.96 1.52
N THR A 148 20.44 15.78 0.91
CA THR A 148 19.52 14.76 1.38
C THR A 148 20.30 13.77 2.23
N VAL A 149 20.13 13.83 3.55
CA VAL A 149 20.66 12.82 4.47
C VAL A 149 19.65 11.68 4.50
N THR A 150 19.97 10.56 3.87
CA THR A 150 19.20 9.31 4.02
C THR A 150 20.00 8.35 4.89
N THR A 151 19.30 7.65 5.78
CA THR A 151 19.94 6.55 6.52
C THR A 151 20.09 5.36 5.58
N VAL A 152 21.18 4.59 5.71
CA VAL A 152 21.45 3.42 4.84
C VAL A 152 20.29 2.42 4.86
N THR A 153 19.59 2.33 6.00
CA THR A 153 18.43 1.45 6.22
C THR A 153 17.15 1.94 5.54
N GLU A 154 16.92 3.26 5.40
CA GLU A 154 15.73 3.81 4.71
C GLU A 154 15.70 3.44 3.23
N ARG A 155 16.86 3.40 2.56
CA ARG A 155 16.93 3.00 1.15
C ARG A 155 16.53 1.54 0.97
N ALA A 156 16.95 0.65 1.86
CA ALA A 156 16.61 -0.77 1.83
C ALA A 156 15.14 -1.03 2.22
N ALA A 157 14.64 -0.33 3.24
CA ALA A 157 13.24 -0.43 3.66
C ALA A 157 12.28 0.09 2.57
N ALA A 158 12.63 1.19 1.89
CA ALA A 158 11.88 1.71 0.76
C ALA A 158 11.83 0.69 -0.39
N SER A 159 12.93 -0.01 -0.69
CA SER A 159 12.92 -1.07 -1.72
C SER A 159 12.09 -2.28 -1.33
N PHE A 160 12.07 -2.69 -0.05
CA PHE A 160 11.21 -3.79 0.41
C PHE A 160 9.73 -3.41 0.32
N GLN A 161 9.38 -2.18 0.71
CA GLN A 161 8.00 -1.69 0.57
C GLN A 161 7.58 -1.56 -0.90
N GLN A 162 8.50 -1.20 -1.78
CA GLN A 162 8.25 -1.18 -3.23
C GLN A 162 8.00 -2.59 -3.77
N GLN A 163 8.83 -3.57 -3.41
CA GLN A 163 8.63 -4.97 -3.82
C GLN A 163 7.28 -5.51 -3.34
N THR A 164 6.94 -5.29 -2.06
CA THR A 164 5.64 -5.73 -1.54
C THR A 164 4.45 -5.06 -2.25
N ALA A 165 4.57 -3.79 -2.64
CA ALA A 165 3.56 -3.10 -3.44
C ALA A 165 3.48 -3.64 -4.87
N GLU A 166 4.61 -3.95 -5.50
CA GLU A 166 4.67 -4.57 -6.82
C GLU A 166 4.03 -5.96 -6.81
N ASP A 167 4.36 -6.79 -5.83
CA ASP A 167 3.78 -8.14 -5.66
C ASP A 167 2.27 -8.07 -5.42
N PHE A 168 1.80 -7.08 -4.66
CA PHE A 168 0.37 -6.83 -4.47
C PHE A 168 -0.32 -6.45 -5.78
N ILE A 169 0.27 -5.54 -6.57
CA ILE A 169 -0.26 -5.16 -7.88
C ILE A 169 -0.24 -6.37 -8.82
N GLN A 170 0.84 -7.12 -8.86
CA GLN A 170 0.98 -8.30 -9.71
C GLN A 170 -0.05 -9.35 -9.33
N SER A 171 -0.19 -9.73 -8.07
CA SER A 171 -1.18 -10.73 -7.63
C SER A 171 -2.62 -10.30 -7.90
N ARG A 172 -2.97 -9.02 -7.70
CA ARG A 172 -4.35 -8.52 -7.85
C ARG A 172 -4.73 -8.20 -9.29
N LEU A 173 -3.80 -7.67 -10.10
CA LEU A 173 -4.08 -7.18 -11.46
C LEU A 173 -3.52 -8.10 -12.55
N TYR A 174 -2.46 -8.86 -12.28
CA TYR A 174 -1.74 -9.65 -13.29
C TYR A 174 -1.53 -11.13 -12.89
N GLY A 175 -2.10 -11.58 -11.77
CA GLY A 175 -1.93 -12.92 -11.21
C GLY A 175 -2.83 -13.97 -11.87
N ALA A 176 -2.62 -15.24 -11.52
CA ALA A 176 -3.46 -16.34 -11.98
C ALA A 176 -4.92 -16.10 -11.56
N GLY A 177 -5.82 -16.01 -12.55
CA GLY A 177 -7.23 -15.66 -12.35
C GLY A 177 -7.60 -14.22 -12.72
N SER A 178 -6.63 -13.35 -13.03
CA SER A 178 -6.90 -12.02 -13.57
C SER A 178 -7.15 -12.11 -15.08
N CYS A 179 -8.41 -12.00 -15.51
CA CYS A 179 -8.81 -12.03 -16.92
C CYS A 179 -8.55 -10.69 -17.63
N ARG A 180 -7.32 -10.17 -17.59
CA ARG A 180 -6.94 -9.00 -18.38
C ARG A 180 -6.47 -9.45 -19.75
N SER A 181 -7.20 -9.05 -20.78
CA SER A 181 -6.70 -9.16 -22.15
C SER A 181 -5.70 -8.04 -22.40
N THR A 182 -4.58 -8.37 -23.04
CA THR A 182 -3.62 -7.36 -23.47
C THR A 182 -4.17 -6.58 -24.67
N SER A 183 -3.67 -5.37 -24.95
CA SER A 183 -4.11 -4.58 -26.12
C SER A 183 -3.92 -5.36 -27.44
N ASN A 184 -2.80 -6.09 -27.57
CA ASN A 184 -2.54 -6.96 -28.71
C ASN A 184 -3.53 -8.11 -28.81
N GLU A 185 -3.93 -8.70 -27.68
CA GLU A 185 -4.93 -9.77 -27.63
C GLU A 185 -6.31 -9.26 -28.01
N LEU A 186 -6.73 -8.10 -27.50
CA LEU A 186 -7.97 -7.43 -27.89
C LEU A 186 -8.01 -7.14 -29.40
N LEU A 187 -6.94 -6.54 -29.93
CA LEU A 187 -6.83 -6.22 -31.35
C LEU A 187 -6.79 -7.50 -32.21
N SER A 188 -6.17 -8.56 -31.72
CA SER A 188 -6.17 -9.87 -32.37
C SER A 188 -7.57 -10.51 -32.38
N LEU A 189 -8.31 -10.43 -31.27
CA LEU A 189 -9.68 -10.94 -31.17
C LEU A 189 -10.63 -10.20 -32.11
N GLN A 190 -10.52 -8.88 -32.19
CA GLN A 190 -11.33 -8.07 -33.12
C GLN A 190 -11.08 -8.47 -34.57
N ASN A 191 -9.82 -8.60 -34.97
CA ASN A 191 -9.46 -9.03 -36.32
C ASN A 191 -9.83 -10.50 -36.61
N LYS A 192 -9.78 -11.38 -35.60
CA LYS A 192 -10.12 -12.80 -35.74
C LYS A 192 -11.64 -13.05 -35.78
N LYS A 193 -12.42 -12.28 -35.03
CA LYS A 193 -13.89 -12.39 -34.93
C LYS A 193 -14.63 -11.56 -35.98
N GLY A 194 -13.96 -10.57 -36.59
CA GLY A 194 -14.52 -9.76 -37.67
C GLY A 194 -14.76 -10.55 -38.96
N ARG A 195 -15.65 -10.04 -39.82
CA ARG A 195 -15.95 -10.63 -41.14
C ARG A 195 -14.72 -10.68 -42.06
N ASN A 196 -13.82 -9.72 -41.91
CA ASN A 196 -12.55 -9.64 -42.62
C ASN A 196 -11.41 -9.98 -41.66
N LYS A 197 -10.78 -11.14 -41.85
CA LYS A 197 -9.66 -11.59 -41.02
C LYS A 197 -8.37 -10.93 -41.50
N SER A 198 -7.75 -10.09 -40.66
CA SER A 198 -6.47 -9.43 -40.94
C SER A 198 -5.45 -9.64 -39.82
N ALA A 199 -4.18 -9.42 -40.11
CA ALA A 199 -3.15 -9.42 -39.08
C ALA A 199 -3.42 -8.33 -38.03
N ALA A 200 -3.19 -8.64 -36.75
CA ALA A 200 -3.41 -7.72 -35.64
C ALA A 200 -2.52 -6.47 -35.72
N VAL A 201 -1.31 -6.64 -36.24
CA VAL A 201 -0.34 -5.56 -36.48
C VAL A 201 0.16 -5.69 -37.91
N GLN A 202 -0.06 -4.66 -38.73
CA GLN A 202 0.54 -4.58 -40.06
C GLN A 202 1.83 -3.77 -39.94
N PHE A 203 2.97 -4.44 -39.94
CA PHE A 203 4.29 -3.79 -39.89
C PHE A 203 4.62 -2.99 -41.16
N VAL A 204 3.88 -3.23 -42.26
CA VAL A 204 4.07 -2.57 -43.55
C VAL A 204 2.69 -2.20 -44.10
N ARG A 205 2.41 -0.91 -44.33
CA ARG A 205 1.15 -0.54 -45.02
C ARG A 205 1.31 -1.01 -46.47
N LYS A 206 0.30 -1.67 -47.02
CA LYS A 206 0.31 -2.21 -48.40
C LYS A 206 0.44 -1.14 -49.51
N GLY A 207 0.53 0.15 -49.16
CA GLY A 207 0.72 1.29 -50.07
C GLY A 207 2.05 2.02 -49.91
N TRP A 208 3.01 1.51 -49.14
CA TRP A 208 4.37 2.09 -49.13
C TRP A 208 5.01 1.77 -50.48
N GLY A 209 5.07 2.76 -51.37
CA GLY A 209 5.63 2.63 -52.72
C GLY A 209 4.68 3.01 -53.86
N VAL A 210 3.42 3.40 -53.61
CA VAL A 210 2.48 3.80 -54.69
C VAL A 210 2.60 5.29 -55.06
N HIS A 211 3.78 5.89 -54.85
CA HIS A 211 4.13 7.20 -55.42
C HIS A 211 5.23 6.99 -56.46
N SER A 212 4.83 6.52 -57.64
CA SER A 212 5.57 6.64 -58.90
C SER A 212 4.68 6.17 -60.05
N HIS A 213 3.84 7.08 -60.57
CA HIS A 213 3.96 7.68 -61.91
C HIS A 213 2.72 8.50 -62.23
#